data_AF-A0A970NA96-F1
#
_entry.id   AF-A0A970NA96-F1
#
_cell.length_a   1.000
_cell.length_b   1.000
_cell.length_c   1.000
_cell.angle_alpha   90.00
_cell.angle_beta   90.00
_cell.angle_gamma   90.00
#
_symmetry.space_group_name_H-M   'P 1'
#
loop_
_entity.id
_entity.type
_entity.pdbx_description
1 polymer ?
#
loop_
_entity_poly.entity_id
_entity_poly.type
_entity_poly.pdbx_seq_one_letter_code
_entity_poly.pdbx_strand_id
1 'polypeptide(L)' 'MADKIIQIIPAPAGIYTRTLDDDGKEKTIPLIALGLTELGQIRLLYLDFDGEIREAETVRYF' A
#
# COMPACT_ATOMS: atom_id res chain seq x y z
N MET A 1 10.23 -14.73 -12.79
CA MET A 1 9.16 -13.85 -13.32
C MET A 1 8.76 -12.93 -12.19
N ALA A 2 8.63 -11.63 -12.44
CA ALA A 2 8.17 -10.69 -11.41
C ALA A 2 6.64 -10.85 -11.25
N ASP A 3 6.17 -11.08 -10.03
CA ASP A 3 4.74 -11.23 -9.71
C ASP A 3 4.01 -9.91 -9.97
N LYS A 4 3.16 -9.89 -11.02
CA LYS A 4 2.50 -8.68 -11.50
C LYS A 4 1.13 -8.48 -10.85
N ILE A 5 0.76 -7.22 -10.65
CA ILE A 5 -0.61 -6.84 -10.30
C ILE A 5 -1.48 -6.99 -11.55
N ILE A 6 -2.56 -7.76 -11.42
CA ILE A 6 -3.53 -8.03 -12.49
C ILE A 6 -4.86 -7.31 -12.28
N GLN A 7 -5.15 -6.87 -11.06
CA GLN A 7 -6.36 -6.13 -10.74
C GLN A 7 -6.09 -5.10 -9.64
N ILE A 8 -6.70 -3.93 -9.77
CA ILE A 8 -6.67 -2.85 -8.79
C ILE A 8 -8.09 -2.64 -8.26
N ILE A 9 -8.23 -2.63 -6.94
CA ILE A 9 -9.48 -2.36 -6.23
C ILE A 9 -9.26 -1.10 -5.40
N PRO A 10 -10.07 -0.04 -5.53
CA PRO A 10 -9.96 1.14 -4.68
C PRO A 10 -10.05 0.76 -3.20
N ALA A 11 -9.17 1.32 -2.37
CA ALA A 11 -9.22 1.07 -0.94
C ALA A 11 -10.49 1.72 -0.36
N PRO A 12 -11.23 1.03 0.53
CA PRO A 12 -12.32 1.68 1.25
C PRO A 12 -11.76 2.77 2.17
N ALA A 13 -12.60 3.78 2.44
CA ALA A 13 -12.23 4.87 3.33
C ALA A 13 -11.87 4.34 4.73
N GLY A 14 -10.90 4.99 5.37
CA GLY A 14 -10.49 4.66 6.75
C GLY A 14 -9.45 3.54 6.88
N ILE A 15 -8.91 3.02 5.77
CA ILE A 15 -7.77 2.10 5.81
C ILE A 15 -6.46 2.87 5.67
N TYR A 16 -5.51 2.53 6.56
CA TYR A 16 -4.19 3.15 6.61
C TYR A 16 -3.09 2.09 6.69
N THR A 17 -1.92 2.45 6.18
CA THR A 17 -0.67 1.71 6.35
C THR A 17 0.26 2.44 7.31
N ARG A 18 1.16 1.69 7.94
CA ARG A 18 2.32 2.26 8.63
C ARG A 18 3.55 2.09 7.75
N THR A 19 4.31 3.18 7.61
CA THR A 19 5.65 3.16 7.02
C THR A 19 6.62 3.89 7.95
N LEU A 20 7.91 3.80 7.67
CA LEU A 20 8.94 4.61 8.31
C LEU A 20 9.29 5.77 7.37
N ASP A 21 9.52 6.96 7.92
CA ASP A 21 10.19 8.04 7.19
C ASP A 21 11.71 7.84 7.15
N ASP A 22 12.42 8.72 6.45
CA ASP A 22 13.88 8.65 6.30
C ASP A 22 14.63 8.82 7.64
N ASP A 23 13.97 9.35 8.67
CA ASP A 23 14.48 9.46 10.05
C ASP A 23 14.18 8.20 10.89
N GLY A 24 13.52 7.19 10.31
CA GLY A 24 13.08 5.98 10.99
C GLY A 24 11.88 6.20 11.92
N LYS A 25 11.15 7.31 11.79
CA LYS A 25 9.93 7.58 12.56
C LYS A 25 8.72 6.96 11.88
N GLU A 26 7.82 6.45 12.70
CA GLU A 26 6.57 5.86 12.21
C GLU A 26 5.64 6.92 11.65
N LYS A 27 5.13 6.65 10.45
CA LYS A 27 4.16 7.49 9.75
C LYS A 27 2.95 6.67 9.35
N THR A 28 1.77 7.27 9.49
CA THR A 28 0.51 6.68 9.05
C THR A 28 0.11 7.34 7.73
N ILE A 29 -0.15 6.52 6.70
CA ILE A 29 -0.48 6.98 5.35
C ILE A 29 -1.77 6.28 4.90
N PRO A 30 -2.74 6.98 4.27
CA PRO A 30 -3.93 6.33 3.74
C PRO A 30 -3.56 5.39 2.59
N LEU A 31 -4.20 4.21 2.57
CA LEU A 31 -4.13 3.33 1.40
C LEU A 31 -5.07 3.87 0.31
N ILE A 32 -4.62 3.81 -0.94
CA ILE A 32 -5.40 4.25 -2.11
C ILE A 32 -6.03 3.07 -2.85
N ALA A 33 -5.39 1.90 -2.80
CA ALA A 33 -5.85 0.71 -3.49
C ALA A 33 -5.29 -0.61 -2.91
N LEU A 34 -5.95 -1.70 -3.28
CA LEU A 34 -5.53 -3.09 -3.10
C LEU A 34 -5.23 -3.67 -4.49
N GLY A 35 -4.04 -4.20 -4.70
CA GLY A 35 -3.64 -4.92 -5.91
C GLY A 35 -3.77 -6.43 -5.72
N LEU A 36 -4.48 -7.13 -6.60
CA LEU A 36 -4.43 -8.60 -6.69
C LEU A 36 -3.35 -9.00 -7.69
N THR A 37 -2.48 -9.92 -7.30
CA THR A 37 -1.39 -10.40 -8.16
C THR A 37 -1.75 -11.68 -8.91
N GLU A 38 -0.97 -12.01 -9.93
CA GLU A 38 -1.13 -13.26 -10.70
C GLU A 38 -0.97 -14.53 -9.84
N LEU A 39 -0.24 -14.43 -8.73
CA LEU A 39 -0.10 -15.49 -7.74
C LEU A 39 -1.20 -15.48 -6.66
N GLY A 40 -2.20 -14.61 -6.78
CA GLY A 40 -3.32 -14.50 -5.83
C GLY A 40 -2.98 -13.76 -4.54
N GLN A 41 -1.88 -13.00 -4.50
CA GLN A 41 -1.49 -12.19 -3.34
C GLN A 41 -2.20 -10.84 -3.37
N ILE A 42 -2.42 -10.27 -2.19
CA ILE A 42 -2.91 -8.89 -2.05
C ILE A 42 -1.74 -7.98 -1.72
N ARG A 43 -1.52 -6.97 -2.55
CA ARG A 43 -0.58 -5.87 -2.35
C ARG A 43 -1.33 -4.61 -1.98
N LEU A 44 -0.76 -3.82 -1.11
CA LEU A 44 -1.40 -2.64 -0.57
C LEU A 44 -0.70 -1.42 -1.11
N LEU A 45 -1.44 -0.50 -1.69
CA LEU A 45 -0.88 0.61 -2.44
C LEU A 45 -1.18 1.93 -1.74
N TYR A 46 -0.16 2.78 -1.58
CA TYR A 46 -0.30 4.15 -1.11
C TYR A 46 0.40 5.11 -2.08
N LEU A 47 0.03 6.39 -2.00
CA LEU A 47 0.70 7.48 -2.70
C LEU A 47 1.75 8.09 -1.77
N ASP A 48 3.01 8.09 -2.19
CA ASP A 48 4.10 8.72 -1.45
C ASP A 48 4.22 10.22 -1.81
N PHE A 49 5.03 10.97 -1.05
CA PHE A 49 5.15 12.43 -1.17
C PHE A 49 5.78 12.90 -2.49
N ASP A 50 6.53 12.02 -3.15
CA ASP A 50 7.09 12.22 -4.49
C ASP A 50 6.04 12.01 -5.61
N GLY A 51 4.82 11.59 -5.25
CA GLY A 51 3.75 11.30 -6.19
C GLY A 51 3.82 9.88 -6.79
N GLU A 52 4.74 9.04 -6.33
CA GLU A 52 4.84 7.65 -6.76
C GLU A 52 3.90 6.74 -5.96
N ILE A 53 3.43 5.66 -6.60
CA ILE A 53 2.65 4.62 -5.95
C ILE A 53 3.61 3.57 -5.42
N ARG A 54 3.53 3.28 -4.12
CA ARG A 54 4.40 2.32 -3.44
C ARG A 54 3.60 1.24 -2.73
N GLU A 55 4.26 0.10 -2.51
CA GLU A 55 3.70 -1.04 -1.79
C GLU A 55 3.90 -0.89 -0.28
N ALA A 56 2.85 -1.12 0.49
CA ALA A 56 2.88 -1.08 1.94
C ALA A 56 3.28 -2.43 2.53
N GLU A 57 4.23 -2.39 3.47
CA GLU A 57 4.74 -3.60 4.14
C GLU A 57 3.91 -4.01 5.37
N THR A 58 3.08 -3.12 5.95
CA THR A 58 2.33 -3.40 7.19
C THR A 58 1.00 -2.63 7.32
N VAL A 59 -0.09 -3.32 7.67
CA VAL A 59 -1.45 -2.74 7.83
C VAL A 59 -1.81 -2.52 9.29
N ARG A 60 -2.53 -1.43 9.59
CA ARG A 60 -3.29 -1.28 10.86
C ARG A 60 -4.75 -0.93 10.58
N TYR A 61 -5.63 -1.56 11.35
CA TYR A 61 -7.04 -1.22 11.45
C TYR A 61 -7.22 -0.29 12.67
N PHE A 62 -8.03 0.76 12.52
CA PHE A 62 -8.42 1.66 13.62
C PHE A 62 -9.90 1.50 13.91
#